data_AF-A0A0G0U4C0-F1
#
_entry.id   AF-A0A0G0U4C0-F1
#
_cell.length_a   1.000
_cell.length_b   1.000
_cell.length_c   1.000
_cell.angle_alpha   90.00
_cell.angle_beta   90.00
_cell.angle_gamma   90.00
#
_symmetry.space_group_name_H-M   'P 1'
#
loop_
_entity.id
_entity.type
_entity.pdbx_description
1 polymer ?
#
loop_
_entity_poly.entity_id
_entity_poly.type
_entity_poly.pdbx_seq_one_letter_code
_entity_poly.pdbx_strand_id
1 'polypeptide(L)'
;MKFSLRGFTLVEILTVVALIVILAFFVLLNVPAQIAKARDAERKGSIDEIGKFIEEYYADTNCYPISIPTCTNPLVLGDKSYISYLPCDPTTRNSYVYVSEISSCPSWFQLYGNLEYTQDKIIDTLGCRNGCGPMCQFNYGIASSNVRLNFLCQNSSATPNPSIPPTPDPGPEIPLLQYVCAPGGACEAFLFPELSGCPDIYLDDPSCQGQCSDPKNRCHDSRGKTN
;
A
#
# COMPACT_ATOMS: atom_id res chain seq x y z
N MET A 1 -41.93 -41.07 34.16
CA MET A 1 -40.76 -41.35 33.29
C MET A 1 -39.49 -41.08 34.10
N LYS A 2 -38.67 -42.10 34.37
CA LYS A 2 -37.37 -41.94 35.04
C LYS A 2 -36.29 -41.76 33.98
N PHE A 3 -35.67 -40.59 33.92
CA PHE A 3 -34.46 -40.40 33.12
C PHE A 3 -33.29 -41.09 33.84
N SER A 4 -32.72 -42.12 33.23
CA SER A 4 -31.46 -42.71 33.68
C SER A 4 -30.33 -41.74 33.33
N LEU A 5 -29.82 -41.03 34.33
CA LEU A 5 -28.61 -40.24 34.20
C LEU A 5 -27.42 -41.20 34.16
N ARG A 6 -27.03 -41.63 32.95
CA ARG A 6 -25.71 -42.22 32.71
C ARG A 6 -24.68 -41.12 32.96
N GLY A 7 -24.00 -41.20 34.10
CA GLY A 7 -22.98 -40.22 34.50
C GLY A 7 -21.77 -40.26 33.57
N PHE A 8 -21.26 -39.08 33.22
CA PHE A 8 -19.98 -38.92 32.54
C PHE A 8 -18.87 -39.63 33.31
N THR A 9 -17.98 -40.32 32.59
CA THR A 9 -16.80 -40.93 33.25
C THR A 9 -15.76 -39.86 33.57
N LEU A 10 -14.98 -40.05 34.64
CA LEU A 10 -13.92 -39.12 35.03
C LEU A 10 -12.90 -38.93 33.89
N VAL A 11 -12.61 -40.02 33.16
CA VAL A 11 -11.69 -40.01 32.00
C VAL A 11 -12.24 -39.17 30.85
N GLU A 12 -13.56 -39.19 30.63
CA GLU A 12 -14.21 -38.43 29.56
C GLU A 12 -14.19 -36.93 29.83
N ILE A 13 -14.42 -36.50 31.08
CA ILE A 13 -14.28 -35.08 31.42
C ILE A 13 -12.80 -34.65 31.38
N LEU A 14 -11.88 -35.49 31.86
CA LEU A 14 -10.45 -35.16 31.88
C LEU A 14 -9.86 -34.98 30.47
N THR A 15 -10.24 -35.85 29.52
CA THR A 15 -9.79 -35.75 28.14
C THR A 15 -10.40 -34.54 27.42
N VAL A 16 -11.68 -34.24 27.65
CA VAL A 16 -12.34 -33.05 27.05
C VAL A 16 -11.70 -31.76 27.54
N VAL A 17 -11.45 -31.62 28.84
CA VAL A 17 -10.79 -30.41 29.38
C VAL A 17 -9.36 -30.29 28.83
N ALA A 18 -8.61 -31.39 28.73
CA ALA A 18 -7.28 -31.38 28.13
C ALA A 18 -7.31 -30.91 26.67
N LEU A 19 -8.28 -31.37 25.87
CA LEU A 19 -8.46 -30.92 24.48
C LEU A 19 -8.84 -29.43 24.39
N ILE A 20 -9.75 -28.95 25.25
CA ILE A 20 -10.14 -27.53 25.27
C ILE A 20 -8.94 -26.65 25.59
N VAL A 21 -8.09 -27.03 26.56
CA VAL A 21 -6.89 -26.26 26.92
C VAL A 21 -5.89 -26.19 25.75
N ILE A 22 -5.64 -27.31 25.07
CA ILE A 22 -4.73 -27.36 23.92
C ILE A 22 -5.25 -26.47 22.78
N LEU A 23 -6.54 -26.56 22.44
CA LEU A 23 -7.14 -25.75 21.38
C LEU A 23 -7.14 -24.26 21.73
N ALA A 24 -7.47 -23.91 22.99
CA ALA A 24 -7.46 -22.53 23.46
C ALA A 24 -6.08 -21.89 23.36
N PHE A 25 -5.01 -22.65 23.65
CA PHE A 25 -3.63 -22.17 23.54
C PHE A 25 -3.27 -21.72 22.12
N PHE A 26 -3.60 -22.50 21.09
CA PHE A 26 -3.28 -22.16 19.70
C PHE A 26 -4.05 -20.93 19.18
N VAL A 27 -5.29 -20.73 19.62
CA VAL A 27 -6.10 -19.58 19.21
C VAL A 27 -5.48 -18.28 19.71
N LEU A 28 -5.07 -18.23 20.97
CA LEU A 28 -4.57 -17.01 21.61
C LEU A 28 -3.29 -16.45 20.95
N LEU A 29 -2.49 -17.30 20.31
CA LEU A 29 -1.26 -16.87 19.64
C LEU A 29 -1.51 -16.07 18.35
N ASN A 30 -2.64 -16.28 17.67
CA ASN A 30 -2.88 -15.69 16.34
C ASN A 30 -3.87 -14.52 16.34
N VAL A 31 -4.71 -14.39 17.36
CA VAL A 31 -5.74 -13.34 17.43
C VAL A 31 -5.17 -11.92 17.24
N PRO A 32 -4.05 -11.51 17.88
CA PRO A 32 -3.53 -10.15 17.72
C PRO A 32 -3.17 -9.79 16.28
N ALA A 33 -2.54 -10.71 15.55
CA ALA A 33 -2.18 -10.51 14.15
C ALA A 33 -3.41 -10.41 13.24
N GLN A 34 -4.46 -11.18 13.53
CA GLN A 34 -5.71 -11.14 12.76
C GLN A 34 -6.47 -9.82 13.00
N ILE A 35 -6.45 -9.29 14.22
CA ILE A 35 -7.04 -7.98 14.51
C ILE A 35 -6.24 -6.86 13.82
N ALA A 36 -4.90 -6.93 13.83
CA ALA A 36 -4.05 -5.98 13.11
C ALA A 36 -4.37 -5.96 11.60
N LYS A 37 -4.48 -7.13 10.97
CA LYS A 37 -4.90 -7.26 9.56
C LYS A 37 -6.28 -6.66 9.29
N ALA A 38 -7.24 -6.82 10.21
CA ALA A 38 -8.57 -6.24 10.06
C ALA A 38 -8.52 -4.71 10.06
N ARG A 39 -7.76 -4.10 10.98
CA ARG A 39 -7.53 -2.65 11.00
C ARG A 39 -6.75 -2.16 9.77
N ASP A 40 -5.79 -2.95 9.31
CA ASP A 40 -5.03 -2.62 8.09
C ASP A 40 -5.90 -2.67 6.83
N ALA A 41 -6.88 -3.57 6.76
CA ALA A 41 -7.88 -3.55 5.70
C ALA A 41 -8.71 -2.25 5.72
N GLU A 42 -9.08 -1.77 6.91
CA GLU A 42 -9.76 -0.48 7.10
C GLU A 42 -8.87 0.70 6.67
N ARG A 43 -7.57 0.68 7.03
CA ARG A 43 -6.60 1.70 6.58
C ARG A 43 -6.46 1.76 5.07
N LYS A 44 -6.27 0.59 4.44
CA LYS A 44 -6.13 0.48 2.99
C LYS A 44 -7.38 1.00 2.29
N GLY A 45 -8.56 0.58 2.76
CA GLY A 45 -9.85 1.04 2.22
C GLY A 45 -10.03 2.55 2.38
N SER A 46 -9.69 3.10 3.55
CA SER A 46 -9.76 4.54 3.83
C SER A 46 -8.85 5.35 2.90
N ILE A 47 -7.60 4.93 2.74
CA ILE A 47 -6.62 5.58 1.85
C ILE A 47 -7.08 5.51 0.39
N ASP A 48 -7.55 4.34 -0.06
CA ASP A 48 -8.07 4.13 -1.42
C ASP A 48 -9.31 5.00 -1.71
N GLU A 49 -10.24 5.09 -0.76
CA GLU A 49 -11.42 5.95 -0.85
C GLU A 49 -11.05 7.43 -0.99
N ILE A 50 -10.13 7.92 -0.16
CA ILE A 50 -9.64 9.31 -0.25
C ILE A 50 -8.99 9.55 -1.62
N GLY A 51 -8.16 8.61 -2.09
CA GLY A 51 -7.53 8.67 -3.40
C GLY A 51 -8.55 8.81 -4.54
N LYS A 52 -9.63 8.02 -4.51
CA LYS A 52 -10.70 8.08 -5.52
C LYS A 52 -11.35 9.46 -5.62
N PHE A 53 -11.64 10.09 -4.49
CA PHE A 53 -12.23 11.43 -4.49
C PHE A 53 -11.26 12.51 -4.97
N ILE A 54 -9.96 12.35 -4.68
CA ILE A 54 -8.92 13.23 -5.21
C ILE A 54 -8.79 13.09 -6.73
N GLU A 55 -8.85 11.86 -7.26
CA GLU A 55 -8.86 11.59 -8.70
C GLU A 55 -10.13 12.14 -9.38
N GLU A 56 -11.29 12.05 -8.72
CA GLU A 56 -12.53 12.67 -9.20
C GLU A 56 -12.40 14.20 -9.28
N TYR A 57 -11.76 14.84 -8.29
CA TYR A 57 -11.47 16.26 -8.34
C TYR A 57 -10.53 16.65 -9.49
N TYR A 58 -9.52 15.82 -9.77
CA TYR A 58 -8.65 16.02 -10.92
C TYR A 58 -9.42 15.92 -12.24
N ALA A 59 -10.35 14.96 -12.36
CA ALA A 59 -11.18 14.84 -13.56
C ALA A 59 -12.04 16.10 -13.82
N ASP A 60 -12.49 16.78 -12.77
CA ASP A 60 -13.30 17.99 -12.87
C ASP A 60 -12.45 19.26 -13.13
N THR A 61 -11.22 19.33 -12.61
CA THR A 61 -10.44 20.58 -12.55
C THR A 61 -9.09 20.56 -13.27
N ASN A 62 -8.63 19.38 -13.69
CA ASN A 62 -7.28 19.11 -14.22
C ASN A 62 -6.12 19.45 -13.25
N CYS A 63 -6.42 19.61 -11.96
CA CYS A 63 -5.43 19.85 -10.91
C CYS A 63 -5.72 18.95 -9.71
N TYR A 64 -4.70 18.46 -9.03
CA TYR A 64 -4.88 17.83 -7.72
C TYR A 64 -4.99 18.90 -6.63
N PRO A 65 -5.65 18.63 -5.48
CA PRO A 65 -5.78 19.60 -4.43
C PRO A 65 -4.41 19.91 -3.77
N ILE A 66 -4.18 21.17 -3.39
CA ILE A 66 -2.94 21.56 -2.72
C ILE A 66 -2.85 20.91 -1.34
N SER A 67 -3.98 20.80 -0.64
CA SER A 67 -4.10 20.13 0.64
C SER A 67 -5.48 19.52 0.80
N ILE A 68 -5.60 18.56 1.73
CA ILE A 68 -6.88 17.99 2.15
C ILE A 68 -7.12 18.34 3.63
N PRO A 69 -8.39 18.42 4.07
CA PRO A 69 -8.69 18.67 5.46
C PRO A 69 -8.27 17.50 6.35
N THR A 70 -8.23 17.73 7.66
CA THR A 70 -7.98 16.65 8.62
C THR A 70 -9.16 15.68 8.67
N CYS A 71 -8.90 14.46 9.12
CA CYS A 71 -9.91 13.44 9.31
C CYS A 71 -11.05 13.93 10.22
N THR A 72 -12.23 13.33 10.10
CA THR A 72 -13.54 13.78 10.64
C THR A 72 -14.18 14.99 9.95
N ASN A 73 -13.41 15.80 9.22
CA ASN A 73 -13.97 16.88 8.42
C ASN A 73 -14.40 16.39 7.03
N PRO A 74 -15.40 17.02 6.39
CA PRO A 74 -15.77 16.69 5.03
C PRO A 74 -14.66 17.06 4.05
N LEU A 75 -14.51 16.27 2.97
CA LEU A 75 -13.68 16.65 1.83
C LEU A 75 -14.51 17.54 0.92
N VAL A 76 -14.32 18.85 1.05
CA VAL A 76 -14.92 19.87 0.20
C VAL A 76 -13.81 20.51 -0.62
N LEU A 77 -13.88 20.39 -1.94
CA LEU A 77 -12.91 20.97 -2.86
C LEU A 77 -13.65 21.86 -3.86
N GLY A 78 -13.39 23.17 -3.80
CA GLY A 78 -14.22 24.16 -4.48
C GLY A 78 -15.64 24.18 -3.91
N ASP A 79 -16.65 24.12 -4.78
CA ASP A 79 -18.07 24.12 -4.39
C ASP A 79 -18.67 22.72 -4.21
N LYS A 80 -17.87 21.65 -4.41
CA LYS A 80 -18.33 20.26 -4.39
C LYS A 80 -17.84 19.54 -3.13
N SER A 81 -18.76 18.82 -2.47
CA SER A 81 -18.44 17.89 -1.38
C SER A 81 -18.33 16.48 -1.96
N TYR A 82 -17.20 15.84 -1.71
CA TYR A 82 -16.90 14.49 -2.20
C TYR A 82 -17.22 13.43 -1.15
N ILE A 83 -16.86 13.68 0.11
CA ILE A 83 -17.20 12.84 1.26
C ILE A 83 -17.62 13.69 2.46
N SER A 84 -18.59 13.20 3.24
CA SER A 84 -19.10 13.89 4.43
C SER A 84 -18.13 13.91 5.61
N TYR A 85 -17.24 12.92 5.70
CA TYR A 85 -16.17 12.88 6.70
C TYR A 85 -14.98 12.07 6.17
N LEU A 86 -13.78 12.61 6.32
CA LEU A 86 -12.56 11.88 6.03
C LEU A 86 -12.29 10.82 7.10
N PRO A 87 -11.99 9.56 6.74
CA PRO A 87 -11.65 8.53 7.71
C PRO A 87 -10.33 8.83 8.41
N CYS A 88 -10.27 8.52 9.71
CA CYS A 88 -9.04 8.57 10.51
C CYS A 88 -8.38 7.19 10.56
N ASP A 89 -7.10 7.14 10.93
CA ASP A 89 -6.47 5.88 11.32
C ASP A 89 -7.21 5.24 12.50
N PRO A 90 -7.58 3.94 12.43
CA PRO A 90 -8.43 3.29 13.43
C PRO A 90 -7.76 3.16 14.81
N THR A 91 -6.43 3.22 14.88
CA THR A 91 -5.67 3.05 16.12
C THR A 91 -5.20 4.39 16.67
N THR A 92 -4.55 5.21 15.84
CA THR A 92 -3.95 6.49 16.26
C THR A 92 -4.94 7.64 16.26
N ARG A 93 -6.09 7.50 15.57
CA ARG A 93 -7.08 8.56 15.34
C ARG A 93 -6.54 9.79 14.60
N ASN A 94 -5.37 9.65 13.99
CA ASN A 94 -4.74 10.71 13.21
C ASN A 94 -5.22 10.69 11.75
N SER A 95 -4.98 11.79 11.05
CA SER A 95 -5.20 11.88 9.60
C SER A 95 -4.09 11.17 8.84
N TYR A 96 -4.43 10.63 7.66
CA TYR A 96 -3.43 10.14 6.71
C TYR A 96 -2.62 11.31 6.14
N VAL A 97 -1.38 11.05 5.74
CA VAL A 97 -0.46 12.10 5.31
C VAL A 97 -0.57 12.30 3.80
N TYR A 98 -1.11 13.44 3.41
CA TYR A 98 -1.23 13.87 2.02
C TYR A 98 -0.06 14.76 1.63
N VAL A 99 0.54 14.46 0.48
CA VAL A 99 1.62 15.23 -0.13
C VAL A 99 1.25 15.48 -1.58
N SER A 100 1.41 16.71 -2.04
CA SER A 100 1.19 17.12 -3.42
C SER A 100 2.39 17.89 -3.93
N GLU A 101 2.43 18.08 -5.24
CA GLU A 101 3.38 19.02 -5.85
C GLU A 101 3.17 20.44 -5.30
N ILE A 102 4.26 21.16 -5.00
CA ILE A 102 4.21 22.55 -4.54
C ILE A 102 3.95 23.46 -5.75
N SER A 103 2.70 23.52 -6.18
CA SER A 103 2.21 24.29 -7.33
C SER A 103 0.82 24.86 -7.03
N SER A 104 0.41 25.89 -7.79
CA SER A 104 -0.98 26.38 -7.79
C SER A 104 -1.95 25.41 -8.48
N CYS A 105 -1.43 24.53 -9.34
CA CYS A 105 -2.14 23.42 -9.96
C CYS A 105 -1.24 22.18 -9.87
N PRO A 106 -1.26 21.45 -8.75
CA PRO A 106 -0.47 20.24 -8.57
C PRO A 106 -0.76 19.19 -9.63
N SER A 107 0.29 18.66 -10.26
CA SER A 107 0.18 17.62 -11.28
C SER A 107 0.20 16.21 -10.72
N TRP A 108 0.52 16.02 -9.44
CA TRP A 108 0.51 14.73 -8.77
C TRP A 108 0.21 14.84 -7.27
N PHE A 109 -0.20 13.72 -6.67
CA PHE A 109 -0.32 13.57 -5.22
C PHE A 109 0.16 12.20 -4.73
N GLN A 110 0.42 12.11 -3.43
CA GLN A 110 0.74 10.89 -2.70
C GLN A 110 0.04 10.92 -1.35
N LEU A 111 -0.47 9.78 -0.90
CA LEU A 111 -1.15 9.62 0.37
C LEU A 111 -0.52 8.46 1.14
N TYR A 112 -0.14 8.70 2.40
CA TYR A 112 0.66 7.79 3.20
C TYR A 112 -0.02 7.37 4.50
N GLY A 113 0.31 6.14 4.94
CA GLY A 113 -0.10 5.57 6.22
C GLY A 113 0.85 4.48 6.70
N ASN A 114 0.55 3.92 7.88
CA ASN A 114 1.32 2.82 8.45
C ASN A 114 0.41 1.63 8.75
N LEU A 115 0.70 0.49 8.12
CA LEU A 115 0.11 -0.79 8.44
C LEU A 115 0.76 -1.36 9.70
N GLU A 116 -0.06 -1.95 10.57
CA GLU A 116 0.39 -2.60 11.79
C GLU A 116 1.00 -3.98 11.52
N TYR A 117 0.43 -4.74 10.59
CA TYR A 117 0.92 -6.04 10.18
C TYR A 117 2.06 -5.89 9.17
N THR A 118 3.28 -5.73 9.70
CA THR A 118 4.48 -5.52 8.87
C THR A 118 4.83 -6.70 7.97
N GLN A 119 4.28 -7.90 8.17
CA GLN A 119 4.51 -9.05 7.28
C GLN A 119 3.59 -9.04 6.04
N ASP A 120 2.80 -7.98 5.85
CA ASP A 120 2.03 -7.81 4.62
C ASP A 120 2.97 -7.64 3.42
N LYS A 121 2.73 -8.45 2.38
CA LYS A 121 3.53 -8.42 1.15
C LYS A 121 3.38 -7.12 0.38
N ILE A 122 2.25 -6.41 0.55
CA ILE A 122 2.03 -5.13 -0.14
C ILE A 122 3.13 -4.11 0.19
N ILE A 123 3.72 -4.20 1.40
CA ILE A 123 4.80 -3.30 1.82
C ILE A 123 6.06 -3.53 0.96
N ASP A 124 6.39 -4.79 0.65
CA ASP A 124 7.51 -5.13 -0.24
C ASP A 124 7.20 -4.73 -1.68
N THR A 125 5.99 -5.04 -2.13
CA THR A 125 5.48 -4.73 -3.47
C THR A 125 5.54 -3.23 -3.77
N LEU A 126 5.24 -2.39 -2.77
CA LEU A 126 5.36 -0.93 -2.89
C LEU A 126 6.79 -0.40 -2.72
N GLY A 127 7.75 -1.24 -2.35
CA GLY A 127 9.12 -0.83 -2.02
C GLY A 127 9.25 -0.10 -0.67
N CYS A 128 8.20 -0.08 0.15
CA CYS A 128 8.14 0.69 1.39
C CYS A 128 8.65 -0.05 2.63
N ARG A 129 9.29 -1.22 2.46
CA ARG A 129 9.87 -2.02 3.55
C ARG A 129 10.88 -1.21 4.39
N ASN A 130 11.64 -0.34 3.73
CA ASN A 130 12.63 0.53 4.35
C ASN A 130 12.12 1.96 4.58
N GLY A 131 10.80 2.16 4.49
CA GLY A 131 10.17 3.46 4.58
C GLY A 131 9.79 4.03 3.21
N CYS A 132 8.81 4.92 3.24
CA CYS A 132 8.29 5.68 2.11
C CYS A 132 7.88 7.07 2.60
N GLY A 133 7.79 8.00 1.64
CA GLY A 133 7.26 9.35 1.87
C GLY A 133 8.18 10.25 2.72
N PRO A 134 7.64 11.37 3.22
CA PRO A 134 8.41 12.34 4.00
C PRO A 134 9.07 11.70 5.22
N MET A 135 10.39 11.83 5.31
CA MET A 135 11.21 11.27 6.39
C MET A 135 11.17 9.74 6.52
N CYS A 136 10.72 9.00 5.50
CA CYS A 136 10.76 7.54 5.49
C CYS A 136 10.01 6.85 6.64
N GLN A 137 9.00 7.51 7.18
CA GLN A 137 8.27 7.04 8.36
C GLN A 137 7.05 6.17 8.01
N PHE A 138 6.75 5.97 6.73
CA PHE A 138 5.55 5.26 6.27
C PHE A 138 5.90 3.93 5.61
N ASN A 139 5.08 2.91 5.82
CA ASN A 139 5.24 1.60 5.17
C ASN A 139 4.16 1.30 4.11
N TYR A 140 3.23 2.23 3.88
CA TYR A 140 2.15 2.08 2.92
C TYR A 140 1.70 3.43 2.38
N GLY A 141 1.16 3.43 1.16
CA GLY A 141 0.54 4.59 0.57
C GLY A 141 -0.08 4.29 -0.80
N ILE A 142 -0.64 5.32 -1.40
CA ILE A 142 -1.05 5.37 -2.81
C ILE A 142 -0.52 6.68 -3.42
N ALA A 143 -0.46 6.73 -4.74
CA ALA A 143 -0.07 7.92 -5.47
C ALA A 143 -1.03 8.13 -6.64
N SER A 144 -1.01 9.34 -7.20
CA SER A 144 -1.72 9.61 -8.44
C SER A 144 -1.25 8.71 -9.57
N SER A 145 -2.14 8.50 -10.54
CA SER A 145 -1.90 7.63 -11.70
C SER A 145 -0.70 8.01 -12.58
N ASN A 146 -0.01 9.11 -12.31
CA ASN A 146 1.14 9.61 -13.07
C ASN A 146 2.45 9.71 -12.26
N VAL A 147 2.45 9.43 -10.95
CA VAL A 147 3.67 9.41 -10.13
C VAL A 147 3.75 8.16 -9.25
N ARG A 148 4.97 7.66 -9.01
CA ARG A 148 5.21 6.61 -8.01
C ARG A 148 5.20 7.17 -6.59
N LEU A 149 4.92 6.31 -5.62
CA LEU A 149 5.24 6.62 -4.22
C LEU A 149 6.73 6.91 -4.09
N ASN A 150 7.08 7.85 -3.22
CA ASN A 150 8.48 8.10 -2.93
C ASN A 150 9.04 6.96 -2.05
N PHE A 151 9.64 5.96 -2.68
CA PHE A 151 10.31 4.82 -2.03
C PHE A 151 11.82 5.04 -1.85
N LEU A 152 12.38 6.10 -2.44
CA LEU A 152 13.79 6.46 -2.31
C LEU A 152 14.03 7.15 -0.99
N CYS A 153 14.02 6.34 0.06
CA CYS A 153 14.71 6.66 1.29
C CYS A 153 16.19 6.70 0.99
N GLN A 154 16.70 7.87 0.59
CA GLN A 154 18.12 8.13 0.69
C GLN A 154 18.48 7.86 2.15
N ASN A 155 19.21 6.77 2.38
CA ASN A 155 20.00 6.61 3.57
C ASN A 155 20.98 7.78 3.57
N SER A 156 20.57 8.94 4.09
CA SER A 156 21.46 10.00 4.52
C SER A 156 22.16 9.56 5.80
N SER A 157 22.77 8.37 5.75
CA SER A 157 23.82 7.93 6.66
C SER A 157 25.18 8.00 5.95
N ALA A 158 25.34 8.91 4.99
CA ALA A 158 26.65 9.46 4.70
C ALA A 158 26.92 10.51 5.79
N THR A 159 27.56 10.08 6.87
CA THR A 159 28.38 11.00 7.66
C THR A 159 29.23 11.83 6.70
N PRO A 160 29.32 13.16 6.84
CA PRO A 160 30.21 13.95 6.01
C PRO A 160 31.64 13.53 6.36
N ASN A 161 32.21 12.63 5.56
CA ASN A 161 33.64 12.34 5.63
C ASN A 161 34.35 13.55 4.98
N PRO A 162 35.11 14.37 5.71
CA PRO A 162 35.55 15.69 5.21
C PRO A 162 36.68 15.65 4.16
N SER A 163 36.82 14.61 3.34
CA SER A 163 38.08 14.34 2.63
C SER A 163 38.00 14.15 1.12
N ILE A 164 36.86 14.39 0.46
CA ILE A 164 36.78 14.22 -0.99
C ILE A 164 36.41 15.56 -1.67
N PRO A 165 37.25 16.10 -2.58
CA PRO A 165 36.92 17.28 -3.36
C PRO A 165 35.64 17.04 -4.20
N PRO A 166 34.81 18.07 -4.45
CA PRO A 166 33.58 17.90 -5.20
C PRO A 166 33.89 17.39 -6.61
N THR A 167 33.45 16.17 -6.88
CA THR A 167 33.34 15.63 -8.23
C THR A 167 32.13 16.30 -8.89
N PRO A 168 32.21 16.64 -10.19
CA PRO A 168 31.09 17.25 -10.89
C PRO A 168 29.92 16.27 -10.94
N ASP A 169 28.78 16.78 -10.49
CA ASP A 169 27.40 16.30 -10.64
C ASP A 169 27.22 15.35 -11.84
N PRO A 170 26.80 14.07 -11.63
CA PRO A 170 26.28 13.30 -12.73
C PRO A 170 24.94 13.91 -13.14
N GLY A 171 24.82 14.24 -14.42
CA GLY A 171 23.64 14.86 -15.03
C GLY A 171 22.33 14.07 -14.81
N PRO A 172 21.21 14.57 -15.37
CA PRO A 172 19.87 14.12 -15.02
C PRO A 172 19.73 12.60 -15.13
N GLU A 173 19.47 11.95 -13.98
CA GLU A 173 19.19 10.52 -13.91
C GLU A 173 17.95 10.22 -14.77
N ILE A 174 18.16 9.47 -15.85
CA ILE A 174 17.09 8.96 -16.69
C ILE A 174 16.21 8.04 -15.81
N PRO A 175 14.89 8.24 -15.74
CA PRO A 175 14.03 7.35 -14.97
C PRO A 175 14.10 5.94 -15.58
N LEU A 176 14.47 4.95 -14.75
CA LEU A 176 14.51 3.54 -15.14
C LEU A 176 13.12 3.11 -15.65
N LEU A 177 13.02 2.70 -16.93
CA LEU A 177 11.75 2.24 -17.50
C LEU A 177 11.44 0.83 -17.00
N GLN A 178 10.20 0.61 -16.58
CA GLN A 178 9.73 -0.71 -16.12
C GLN A 178 8.90 -1.37 -17.22
N TYR A 179 9.34 -2.54 -17.67
CA TYR A 179 8.65 -3.36 -18.64
C TYR A 179 7.97 -4.55 -17.96
N VAL A 180 6.78 -4.91 -18.43
CA VAL A 180 6.02 -6.06 -17.96
C VAL A 180 5.35 -6.77 -19.11
N CYS A 181 4.94 -8.02 -18.86
CA CYS A 181 4.14 -8.75 -19.82
C CYS A 181 2.67 -8.33 -19.72
N ALA A 182 2.21 -7.53 -20.68
CA ALA A 182 0.84 -7.07 -20.75
C ALA A 182 -0.14 -8.25 -20.91
N PRO A 183 -1.44 -8.08 -20.59
CA PRO A 183 -2.46 -9.12 -20.75
C PRO A 183 -2.52 -9.69 -22.19
N GLY A 184 -2.23 -8.84 -23.18
CA GLY A 184 -2.13 -9.21 -24.60
C GLY A 184 -0.93 -10.09 -24.98
N GLY A 185 -0.01 -10.34 -24.05
CA GLY A 185 1.21 -11.15 -24.26
C GLY A 185 2.39 -10.40 -24.86
N ALA A 186 2.29 -9.07 -25.03
CA ALA A 186 3.39 -8.21 -25.43
C ALA A 186 4.19 -7.73 -24.21
N CYS A 187 5.49 -7.47 -24.40
CA CYS A 187 6.30 -6.76 -23.42
C CYS A 187 6.09 -5.26 -23.59
N GLU A 188 5.59 -4.59 -22.57
CA GLU A 188 5.19 -3.19 -22.63
C GLU A 188 5.68 -2.44 -21.40
N ALA A 189 6.04 -1.16 -21.58
CA ALA A 189 6.40 -0.31 -20.47
C ALA A 189 5.16 0.03 -19.65
N PHE A 190 5.19 -0.26 -18.35
CA PHE A 190 4.14 0.09 -17.41
C PHE A 190 4.66 1.11 -16.42
N LEU A 191 3.96 2.23 -16.32
CA LEU A 191 4.24 3.22 -15.31
C LEU A 191 3.82 2.77 -13.92
N PHE A 192 2.93 1.76 -13.76
CA PHE A 192 2.45 1.17 -12.50
C PHE A 192 2.07 -0.33 -12.59
N PRO A 193 3.02 -1.27 -12.70
CA PRO A 193 2.72 -2.70 -12.84
C PRO A 193 1.98 -3.29 -11.63
N GLU A 194 2.12 -2.69 -10.45
CA GLU A 194 1.42 -3.14 -9.23
C GLU A 194 -0.09 -2.94 -9.29
N LEU A 195 -0.55 -1.84 -9.90
CA LEU A 195 -1.98 -1.58 -10.12
C LEU A 195 -2.60 -2.61 -11.08
N SER A 196 -1.77 -3.25 -11.90
CA SER A 196 -2.16 -4.24 -12.90
C SER A 196 -1.97 -5.68 -12.41
N GLY A 197 -1.53 -5.87 -11.16
CA GLY A 197 -1.24 -7.19 -10.59
C GLY A 197 -0.20 -7.97 -11.42
N CYS A 198 0.84 -7.29 -11.90
CA CYS A 198 1.90 -7.95 -12.68
C CYS A 198 2.77 -8.84 -11.79
N PRO A 199 3.07 -10.09 -12.20
CA PRO A 199 3.87 -11.02 -11.41
C PRO A 199 5.36 -10.71 -11.43
N ASP A 200 5.90 -10.29 -12.59
CA ASP A 200 7.31 -9.97 -12.80
C ASP A 200 7.47 -8.59 -13.46
N ILE A 201 8.56 -7.90 -13.10
CA ILE A 201 8.91 -6.56 -13.60
C ILE A 201 10.35 -6.57 -14.11
N TYR A 202 10.55 -6.10 -15.34
CA TYR A 202 11.84 -6.05 -16.03
C TYR A 202 12.31 -4.61 -16.17
N LEU A 203 13.44 -4.27 -15.54
CA LEU A 203 14.02 -2.93 -15.57
C LEU A 203 14.83 -2.73 -16.85
N ASP A 204 14.49 -1.70 -17.64
CA ASP A 204 15.10 -1.31 -18.91
C ASP A 204 15.25 -2.43 -19.95
N ASP A 205 14.45 -3.50 -19.85
CA ASP A 205 14.45 -4.62 -20.77
C ASP A 205 13.15 -4.66 -21.60
N PRO A 206 13.15 -4.10 -22.83
CA PRO A 206 11.99 -4.09 -23.71
C PRO A 206 11.62 -5.47 -24.27
N SER A 207 12.40 -6.51 -23.96
CA SER A 207 12.10 -7.88 -24.37
C SER A 207 11.39 -8.69 -23.28
N CYS A 208 11.35 -8.20 -22.03
CA CYS A 208 10.85 -8.93 -20.87
C CYS A 208 11.44 -10.35 -20.81
N GLN A 209 12.70 -10.48 -21.21
CA GLN A 209 13.43 -11.75 -21.37
C GLN A 209 12.70 -12.83 -22.19
N GLY A 210 11.76 -12.46 -23.06
CA GLY A 210 10.94 -13.37 -23.85
C GLY A 210 9.87 -14.15 -23.06
N GLN A 211 9.61 -13.77 -21.81
CA GLN A 211 8.76 -14.53 -20.89
C GLN A 211 7.25 -14.28 -21.08
N CYS A 212 6.86 -13.30 -21.88
CA CYS A 212 5.45 -12.88 -22.04
C CYS A 212 4.56 -13.85 -22.82
N SER A 213 5.17 -14.86 -23.45
CA SER A 213 4.45 -15.95 -24.08
C SER A 213 3.68 -16.78 -23.05
N ASP A 214 4.21 -16.96 -21.83
CA ASP A 214 3.52 -17.67 -20.75
C ASP A 214 2.44 -16.78 -20.11
N PRO A 215 1.16 -17.17 -20.12
CA PRO A 215 0.08 -16.44 -19.44
C PRO A 215 0.32 -16.19 -17.96
N LYS A 216 1.12 -17.03 -17.28
CA LYS A 216 1.42 -16.86 -15.84
C LYS A 216 2.25 -15.63 -15.54
N ASN A 217 3.03 -15.16 -16.51
CA ASN A 217 3.92 -14.02 -16.35
C ASN A 217 3.20 -12.71 -16.73
N ARG A 218 1.95 -12.79 -17.18
CA ARG A 218 1.18 -11.64 -17.64
C ARG A 218 0.47 -10.93 -16.50
N CYS A 219 0.41 -9.62 -16.59
CA CYS A 219 -0.41 -8.79 -15.71
C CYS A 219 -1.89 -9.18 -15.82
N HIS A 220 -2.62 -8.98 -14.73
CA HIS A 220 -4.06 -9.22 -14.66
C HIS A 220 -4.84 -8.24 -15.55
N ASP A 221 -4.42 -6.97 -15.60
CA ASP A 221 -5.03 -5.94 -16.44
C ASP A 221 -4.00 -4.92 -16.95
N SER A 222 -4.46 -3.79 -17.51
CA SER A 222 -3.60 -2.74 -18.10
C SER A 222 -3.76 -1.38 -17.43
N ARG A 223 -4.30 -1.33 -16.21
CA ARG A 223 -4.53 -0.05 -15.49
C ARG A 223 -3.24 0.70 -15.19
N GLY A 224 -2.13 -0.02 -15.13
CA GLY A 224 -0.79 0.50 -14.86
C GLY A 224 -0.01 0.99 -16.07
N LYS A 225 -0.62 1.00 -17.26
CA LYS A 225 0.05 1.32 -18.52
C LYS A 225 0.15 2.82 -18.83
N THR A 226 -0.37 3.71 -17.96
CA THR A 226 -0.66 5.14 -18.25
C THR A 226 0.27 5.78 -19.32
N ASN A 227 -0.39 6.16 -20.42
CA ASN A 227 0.16 6.59 -21.72
C ASN A 227 1.35 7.55 -21.66
#